data_AF-A0A5C3NIB5-F1
#
_entry.id   AF-A0A5C3NIB5-F1
#
_cell.length_a   1.000
_cell.length_b   1.000
_cell.length_c   1.000
_cell.angle_alpha   90.00
_cell.angle_beta   90.00
_cell.angle_gamma   90.00
#
_symmetry.space_group_name_H-M   'P 1'
#
loop_
_entity.id
_entity.type
_entity.pdbx_description
1 polymer ?
#
loop_
_entity_poly.entity_id
_entity_poly.type
_entity_poly.pdbx_seq_one_letter_code
_entity_poly.pdbx_strand_id
1 'polypeptide(L)'
;MFKPFLDPPAPTTNPFKVFRETSNTPTRAPSHVMPSTNEPLGLSAQNNSPFDMTKSIKVPSMVLAHDRVTTSMAATLALSLFGHVLFLKGQIPFPIAQMMRMSASQAESRSTKKRQDLLNSFDTLSSHLQTTFTMLSTALAKRASPQPKPHERDGEQAHIMIVLGPSVNAANSRVVLVLGGLEVRLWEEQDDRAPQNAEAGYASEGSAADSDDDEEESDADVPPDSDDESSASSPPLSRSPSPSPSAFASSPPSSPAPPTPVPRSHFKPSALPLSDSPNPRSTPILYRPAPSEQSHAEEQHHLRAAERLLARTLANACAEEEGGMSSELAPTQAHVLLRAPRRFAHPAWTPRQMWTSALEHTLSDFLLDSGIASVPEADVNNTSKKRSRRKGVKTEGVFVGCQGTRRMEEEEEGQEEEDEMIWWSWNGRLVGFSDW
;
A
#
# COMPACT_ATOMS: atom_id res chain seq x y z
N MET A 1 32.04 -51.90 -34.15
CA MET A 1 33.03 -51.57 -33.10
C MET A 1 32.46 -50.43 -32.26
N PHE A 2 31.66 -50.75 -31.25
CA PHE A 2 30.95 -49.74 -30.44
C PHE A 2 31.76 -49.41 -29.19
N LYS A 3 31.94 -48.11 -28.89
CA LYS A 3 32.49 -47.64 -27.62
C LYS A 3 31.39 -47.66 -26.56
N PRO A 4 31.65 -48.12 -25.32
CA PRO A 4 30.68 -48.01 -24.24
C PRO A 4 30.53 -46.55 -23.78
N PHE A 5 29.31 -46.19 -23.39
CA PHE A 5 29.01 -44.96 -22.68
C PHE A 5 29.60 -45.03 -21.26
N LEU A 6 30.18 -43.92 -20.78
CA LEU A 6 30.61 -43.78 -19.38
C LEU A 6 29.52 -43.05 -18.59
N ASP A 7 29.16 -43.60 -17.45
CA ASP A 7 28.20 -42.98 -16.53
C ASP A 7 28.78 -41.70 -15.88
N PRO A 8 27.94 -40.67 -15.62
CA PRO A 8 28.38 -39.45 -14.94
C PRO A 8 28.59 -39.71 -13.42
N PRO A 9 29.54 -39.00 -12.78
CA PRO A 9 29.81 -39.17 -11.36
C PRO A 9 28.71 -38.59 -10.47
N ALA A 10 28.42 -39.29 -9.37
CA ALA A 10 27.44 -38.87 -8.36
C ALA A 10 27.89 -37.61 -7.59
N PRO A 11 26.94 -36.74 -7.15
CA PRO A 11 27.27 -35.52 -6.42
C PRO A 11 27.85 -35.83 -5.03
N THR A 12 29.01 -35.26 -4.74
CA THR A 12 29.69 -35.39 -3.46
C THR A 12 29.02 -34.52 -2.39
N THR A 13 28.60 -35.16 -1.29
CA THR A 13 28.01 -34.48 -0.14
C THR A 13 29.09 -33.76 0.68
N ASN A 14 29.12 -32.42 0.64
CA ASN A 14 29.97 -31.61 1.51
C ASN A 14 29.32 -31.42 2.90
N PRO A 15 29.94 -31.88 4.00
CA PRO A 15 29.46 -31.60 5.35
C PRO A 15 30.01 -30.26 5.85
N PHE A 16 29.24 -29.18 5.67
CA PHE A 16 29.52 -27.91 6.34
C PHE A 16 29.32 -28.07 7.86
N LYS A 17 30.42 -28.18 8.61
CA LYS A 17 30.42 -28.14 10.07
C LYS A 17 30.09 -26.73 10.54
N VAL A 18 28.84 -26.52 10.97
CA VAL A 18 28.45 -25.32 11.72
C VAL A 18 29.14 -25.35 13.09
N PHE A 19 30.07 -24.41 13.30
CA PHE A 19 30.71 -24.20 14.59
C PHE A 19 29.72 -23.44 15.50
N ARG A 20 29.01 -24.17 16.38
CA ARG A 20 28.21 -23.57 17.46
C ARG A 20 29.08 -23.47 18.71
N GLU A 21 29.58 -22.28 18.98
CA GLU A 21 30.27 -21.96 20.22
C GLU A 21 29.23 -21.87 21.36
N THR A 22 29.54 -22.45 22.52
CA THR A 22 28.66 -22.54 23.69
C THR A 22 29.36 -22.02 24.94
N SER A 23 28.56 -21.68 25.98
CA SER A 23 29.00 -21.14 27.30
C SER A 23 29.46 -19.66 27.25
N ASN A 24 29.36 -18.77 28.25
CA ASN A 24 28.97 -18.75 29.69
C ASN A 24 28.30 -17.36 29.99
N THR A 25 27.61 -17.01 31.09
CA THR A 25 27.09 -17.64 32.34
C THR A 25 25.99 -16.70 32.93
N PRO A 26 25.06 -17.17 33.77
CA PRO A 26 24.06 -16.29 34.40
C PRO A 26 24.57 -15.61 35.69
N THR A 27 24.47 -14.28 35.76
CA THR A 27 24.74 -13.50 36.99
C THR A 27 23.43 -13.24 37.75
N ARG A 28 23.50 -13.33 39.08
CA ARG A 28 22.36 -13.44 40.01
C ARG A 28 22.24 -12.22 40.93
N ALA A 29 20.98 -11.87 41.26
CA ALA A 29 20.54 -11.00 42.39
C ALA A 29 20.80 -9.47 42.24
N PRO A 30 20.08 -8.60 43.01
CA PRO A 30 19.15 -8.91 44.10
C PRO A 30 17.70 -8.41 43.95
N SER A 31 16.81 -9.08 44.67
CA SER A 31 15.42 -8.68 44.94
C SER A 31 15.36 -7.53 45.94
N HIS A 32 14.66 -6.45 45.60
CA HIS A 32 14.30 -5.39 46.57
C HIS A 32 12.79 -5.38 46.78
N VAL A 33 12.36 -5.66 48.01
CA VAL A 33 10.96 -5.58 48.45
C VAL A 33 10.75 -4.22 49.11
N MET A 34 9.71 -3.49 48.72
CA MET A 34 9.15 -2.33 49.43
C MET A 34 7.61 -2.30 49.25
N PRO A 35 6.85 -1.70 50.18
CA PRO A 35 5.45 -2.05 50.40
C PRO A 35 4.41 -1.14 49.72
N SER A 36 3.17 -1.62 49.76
CA SER A 36 1.93 -0.96 49.33
C SER A 36 1.70 0.43 49.92
N THR A 37 1.16 1.38 49.13
CA THR A 37 0.00 2.21 49.54
C THR A 37 -0.69 2.91 48.36
N ASN A 38 -1.98 3.20 48.56
CA ASN A 38 -2.83 4.16 47.83
C ASN A 38 -3.40 3.75 46.46
N GLU A 39 -4.56 3.08 46.50
CA GLU A 39 -5.63 3.32 45.52
C GLU A 39 -6.16 4.76 45.64
N PRO A 40 -6.32 5.50 44.54
CA PRO A 40 -7.32 6.54 44.41
C PRO A 40 -8.58 5.97 43.76
N LEU A 41 -9.74 6.14 44.41
CA LEU A 41 -11.07 5.88 43.85
C LEU A 41 -11.34 6.82 42.66
N GLY A 42 -10.87 6.41 41.49
CA GLY A 42 -11.05 7.11 40.22
C GLY A 42 -12.31 6.64 39.50
N LEU A 43 -13.32 7.51 39.47
CA LEU A 43 -14.60 7.36 38.77
C LEU A 43 -14.46 6.56 37.46
N SER A 44 -15.06 5.36 37.42
CA SER A 44 -15.11 4.54 36.22
C SER A 44 -15.99 5.23 35.17
N ALA A 45 -15.36 6.02 34.30
CA ALA A 45 -15.98 6.42 33.05
C ALA A 45 -16.37 5.14 32.33
N GLN A 46 -17.68 4.90 32.18
CA GLN A 46 -18.19 3.84 31.33
C GLN A 46 -17.83 4.19 29.88
N ASN A 47 -16.63 3.78 29.48
CA ASN A 47 -16.27 3.58 28.10
C ASN A 47 -17.24 2.52 27.58
N ASN A 48 -18.38 2.97 27.06
CA ASN A 48 -19.20 2.19 26.16
C ASN A 48 -18.33 1.93 24.94
N SER A 49 -17.50 0.88 24.98
CA SER A 49 -16.64 0.46 23.87
C SER A 49 -17.57 0.01 22.74
N PRO A 50 -17.80 0.84 21.71
CA PRO A 50 -18.72 0.47 20.66
C PRO A 50 -18.01 -0.62 19.85
N PHE A 51 -18.73 -1.70 19.56
CA PHE A 51 -18.22 -2.89 18.87
C PHE A 51 -17.29 -3.79 19.70
N ASP A 52 -17.90 -4.73 20.41
CA ASP A 52 -17.25 -5.98 20.83
C ASP A 52 -17.05 -6.93 19.62
N MET A 53 -16.45 -6.40 18.54
CA MET A 53 -16.12 -7.12 17.31
C MET A 53 -14.83 -7.95 17.45
N THR A 54 -14.40 -8.21 18.69
CA THR A 54 -13.08 -8.72 19.07
C THR A 54 -12.88 -10.23 18.82
N LYS A 55 -13.49 -10.77 17.74
CA LYS A 55 -12.93 -11.94 17.06
C LYS A 55 -11.50 -11.55 16.65
N SER A 56 -10.52 -12.05 17.39
CA SER A 56 -9.13 -11.59 17.29
C SER A 56 -8.59 -11.78 15.88
N ILE A 57 -8.43 -10.65 15.16
CA ILE A 57 -7.81 -10.63 13.84
C ILE A 57 -6.36 -11.08 14.04
N LYS A 58 -5.97 -12.19 13.41
CA LYS A 58 -4.65 -12.81 13.60
C LYS A 58 -3.54 -12.15 12.79
N VAL A 59 -3.88 -11.18 11.96
CA VAL A 59 -2.94 -10.43 11.14
C VAL A 59 -2.80 -9.01 11.69
N PRO A 60 -1.65 -8.35 11.46
CA PRO A 60 -1.46 -6.95 11.80
C PRO A 60 -2.60 -6.11 11.22
N SER A 61 -3.38 -5.49 12.10
CA SER A 61 -4.58 -4.74 11.74
C SER A 61 -4.50 -3.31 12.28
N MET A 62 -4.92 -2.35 11.48
CA MET A 62 -5.04 -0.95 11.88
C MET A 62 -6.39 -0.37 11.45
N VAL A 63 -6.96 0.45 12.33
CA VAL A 63 -8.18 1.22 12.07
C VAL A 63 -7.79 2.68 11.94
N LEU A 64 -8.06 3.27 10.78
CA LEU A 64 -7.90 4.68 10.50
C LEU A 64 -8.99 5.49 11.19
N ALA A 65 -8.70 6.75 11.53
CA ALA A 65 -9.66 7.63 12.19
C ALA A 65 -10.73 8.21 11.23
N HIS A 66 -10.61 7.93 9.94
CA HIS A 66 -11.50 8.37 8.88
C HIS A 66 -12.63 7.38 8.63
N ASP A 67 -13.74 7.86 8.06
CA ASP A 67 -14.88 7.03 7.65
C ASP A 67 -14.58 6.17 6.41
N ARG A 68 -13.67 6.64 5.55
CA ARG A 68 -13.30 6.01 4.26
C ARG A 68 -11.81 6.19 3.96
N VAL A 69 -11.25 5.24 3.22
CA VAL A 69 -9.89 5.32 2.66
C VAL A 69 -9.97 6.03 1.31
N THR A 70 -9.44 7.24 1.21
CA THR A 70 -9.35 7.97 -0.07
C THR A 70 -8.41 7.24 -1.04
N THR A 71 -8.53 7.51 -2.35
CA THR A 71 -7.65 6.91 -3.35
C THR A 71 -6.18 7.29 -3.14
N SER A 72 -5.91 8.54 -2.73
CA SER A 72 -4.59 9.03 -2.33
C SER A 72 -4.02 8.26 -1.14
N MET A 73 -4.85 7.97 -0.13
CA MET A 73 -4.46 7.23 1.07
C MET A 73 -4.22 5.75 0.77
N ALA A 74 -5.06 5.14 -0.07
CA ALA A 74 -4.90 3.76 -0.54
C ALA A 74 -3.56 3.57 -1.28
N ALA A 75 -3.24 4.47 -2.21
CA ALA A 75 -1.97 4.47 -2.96
C ALA A 75 -0.76 4.62 -2.02
N THR A 76 -0.80 5.60 -1.11
CA THR A 76 0.27 5.86 -0.14
C THR A 76 0.50 4.68 0.81
N LEU A 77 -0.57 4.06 1.33
CA LEU A 77 -0.48 2.89 2.22
C LEU A 77 0.06 1.66 1.48
N ALA A 78 -0.35 1.41 0.24
CA ALA A 78 0.15 0.32 -0.58
C ALA A 78 1.66 0.47 -0.87
N LEU A 79 2.10 1.68 -1.24
CA LEU A 79 3.50 1.98 -1.50
C LEU A 79 4.36 1.92 -0.22
N SER A 80 3.83 2.43 0.89
CA SER A 80 4.48 2.37 2.21
C SER A 80 4.68 0.92 2.67
N LEU A 81 3.62 0.09 2.62
CA LEU A 81 3.73 -1.34 2.91
C LEU A 81 4.75 -2.00 1.98
N PHE A 82 4.72 -1.72 0.68
CA PHE A 82 5.65 -2.32 -0.27
C PHE A 82 7.12 -2.01 0.07
N GLY A 83 7.43 -0.75 0.38
CA GLY A 83 8.77 -0.35 0.86
C GLY A 83 9.18 -1.04 2.17
N HIS A 84 8.24 -1.21 3.11
CA HIS A 84 8.47 -1.98 4.34
C HIS A 84 8.68 -3.48 4.07
N VAL A 85 7.89 -4.11 3.20
CA VAL A 85 8.03 -5.53 2.85
C VAL A 85 9.38 -5.82 2.20
N LEU A 86 9.84 -4.97 1.28
CA LEU A 86 11.18 -5.11 0.69
C LEU A 86 12.28 -5.10 1.77
N PHE A 87 12.22 -4.18 2.73
CA PHE A 87 13.20 -4.10 3.81
C PHE A 87 13.10 -5.30 4.79
N LEU A 88 11.90 -5.60 5.28
CA LEU A 88 11.65 -6.67 6.27
C LEU A 88 11.94 -8.08 5.73
N LYS A 89 11.90 -8.28 4.41
CA LYS A 89 12.20 -9.55 3.73
C LYS A 89 13.63 -9.60 3.17
N GLY A 90 14.52 -8.68 3.58
CA GLY A 90 15.93 -8.66 3.13
C GLY A 90 16.14 -8.37 1.64
N GLN A 91 15.14 -7.81 0.96
CA GLN A 91 15.23 -7.49 -0.47
C GLN A 91 16.00 -6.19 -0.74
N ILE A 92 16.15 -5.32 0.26
CA ILE A 92 16.94 -4.07 0.19
C ILE A 92 17.70 -3.85 1.50
N PRO A 93 18.92 -3.27 1.48
CA PRO A 93 19.75 -3.14 2.67
C PRO A 93 19.29 -2.03 3.64
N PHE A 94 18.52 -1.06 3.15
CA PHE A 94 18.01 0.08 3.93
C PHE A 94 16.57 0.40 3.53
N PRO A 95 15.77 1.03 4.41
CA PRO A 95 14.44 1.52 4.04
C PRO A 95 14.50 2.53 2.88
N ILE A 96 13.51 2.52 1.99
CA ILE A 96 13.47 3.40 0.79
C ILE A 96 13.69 4.89 1.15
N ALA A 97 13.04 5.39 2.20
CA ALA A 97 13.20 6.78 2.66
C ALA A 97 14.61 7.11 3.21
N GLN A 98 15.41 6.11 3.59
CA GLN A 98 16.84 6.28 3.86
C GLN A 98 17.64 6.23 2.56
N MET A 99 17.35 5.25 1.68
CA MET A 99 18.00 5.13 0.37
C MET A 99 17.83 6.38 -0.50
N MET A 100 16.71 7.10 -0.45
CA MET A 100 16.53 8.37 -1.19
C MET A 100 17.43 9.51 -0.68
N ARG A 101 17.89 9.47 0.58
CA ARG A 101 18.66 10.56 1.21
C ARG A 101 20.18 10.35 1.20
N MET A 102 20.65 9.14 0.91
CA MET A 102 22.09 8.84 0.84
C MET A 102 22.66 9.48 -0.42
N SER A 103 23.76 10.24 -0.34
CA SER A 103 24.44 10.68 -1.57
C SER A 103 24.92 9.47 -2.38
N ALA A 104 24.93 9.58 -3.71
CA ALA A 104 25.73 8.66 -4.52
C ALA A 104 27.20 8.97 -4.21
N SER A 105 27.96 7.98 -3.75
CA SER A 105 29.41 8.12 -3.64
C SER A 105 30.00 8.22 -5.05
N GLN A 106 31.05 9.02 -5.23
CA GLN A 106 31.60 9.35 -6.55
C GLN A 106 32.23 8.16 -7.31
N ALA A 107 32.37 7.00 -6.67
CA ALA A 107 32.71 5.75 -7.36
C ALA A 107 31.42 5.04 -7.80
N GLU A 108 31.18 4.96 -9.11
CA GLU A 108 30.04 4.26 -9.70
C GLU A 108 30.08 2.75 -9.44
N SER A 109 29.61 2.35 -8.26
CA SER A 109 29.47 0.95 -7.88
C SER A 109 28.27 0.31 -8.57
N ARG A 110 28.36 -1.00 -8.84
CA ARG A 110 27.21 -1.80 -9.30
C ARG A 110 26.02 -1.72 -8.34
N SER A 111 26.26 -1.53 -7.04
CA SER A 111 25.21 -1.28 -6.03
C SER A 111 24.51 0.07 -6.23
N THR A 112 25.24 1.12 -6.61
CA THR A 112 24.66 2.44 -6.93
C THR A 112 23.71 2.38 -8.13
N LYS A 113 24.06 1.61 -9.18
CA LYS A 113 23.14 1.37 -10.30
C LYS A 113 21.89 0.60 -9.88
N LYS A 114 22.04 -0.55 -9.20
CA LYS A 114 20.89 -1.33 -8.67
C LYS A 114 19.96 -0.49 -7.79
N ARG A 115 20.53 0.38 -6.96
CA ARG A 115 19.80 1.35 -6.14
C ARG A 115 19.01 2.34 -6.99
N GLN A 116 19.62 2.93 -8.01
CA GLN A 116 18.94 3.90 -8.87
C GLN A 116 17.81 3.23 -9.67
N ASP A 117 18.05 2.05 -10.23
CA ASP A 117 17.05 1.26 -10.95
C ASP A 117 15.83 0.92 -10.05
N LEU A 118 16.09 0.56 -8.78
CA LEU A 118 15.04 0.36 -7.78
C LEU A 118 14.26 1.64 -7.48
N LEU A 119 14.95 2.77 -7.23
CA LEU A 119 14.29 4.04 -6.91
C LEU A 119 13.45 4.56 -8.08
N ASN A 120 13.94 4.44 -9.31
CA ASN A 120 13.19 4.79 -10.52
C ASN A 120 11.93 3.92 -10.67
N SER A 121 12.06 2.61 -10.43
CA SER A 121 10.92 1.67 -10.48
C SER A 121 9.92 1.92 -9.34
N PHE A 122 10.38 2.34 -8.16
CA PHE A 122 9.53 2.67 -7.01
C PHE A 122 8.75 3.97 -7.24
N ASP A 123 9.39 4.99 -7.82
CA ASP A 123 8.72 6.25 -8.22
C ASP A 123 7.69 6.01 -9.34
N THR A 124 8.06 5.19 -10.33
CA THR A 124 7.15 4.75 -11.39
C THR A 124 5.96 3.96 -10.83
N LEU A 125 6.16 3.09 -9.84
CA LEU A 125 5.07 2.39 -9.14
C LEU A 125 4.19 3.38 -8.34
N SER A 126 4.80 4.36 -7.66
CA SER A 126 4.10 5.41 -6.90
C SER A 126 3.11 6.18 -7.79
N SER A 127 3.60 6.71 -8.92
CA SER A 127 2.79 7.43 -9.90
C SER A 127 1.63 6.57 -10.41
N HIS A 128 1.92 5.33 -10.82
CA HIS A 128 0.89 4.41 -11.28
C HIS A 128 -0.14 4.05 -10.19
N LEU A 129 0.24 3.89 -8.91
CA LEU A 129 -0.71 3.55 -7.86
C LEU A 129 -1.75 4.67 -7.62
N GLN A 130 -1.38 5.94 -7.76
CA GLN A 130 -2.30 7.07 -7.62
C GLN A 130 -3.42 7.04 -8.68
N THR A 131 -3.05 6.85 -9.95
CA THR A 131 -4.03 6.70 -11.05
C THR A 131 -4.79 5.38 -10.96
N THR A 132 -4.13 4.30 -10.53
CA THR A 132 -4.73 2.97 -10.34
C THR A 132 -5.89 2.99 -9.36
N PHE A 133 -5.71 3.55 -8.16
CA PHE A 133 -6.79 3.59 -7.16
C PHE A 133 -7.94 4.51 -7.58
N THR A 134 -7.66 5.56 -8.36
CA THR A 134 -8.69 6.43 -8.95
C THR A 134 -9.53 5.68 -10.01
N MET A 135 -8.89 4.94 -10.90
CA MET A 135 -9.60 4.13 -11.91
C MET A 135 -10.31 2.92 -11.27
N LEU A 136 -9.72 2.30 -10.24
CA LEU A 136 -10.32 1.20 -9.49
C LEU A 136 -11.57 1.65 -8.72
N SER A 137 -11.50 2.82 -8.07
CA SER A 137 -12.66 3.46 -7.43
C SER A 137 -13.83 3.62 -8.41
N THR A 138 -13.54 4.10 -9.62
CA THR A 138 -14.54 4.23 -10.70
C THR A 138 -15.05 2.88 -11.20
N ALA A 139 -14.17 1.90 -11.38
CA ALA A 139 -14.55 0.56 -11.85
C ALA A 139 -15.47 -0.15 -10.85
N LEU A 140 -15.14 -0.09 -9.55
CA LEU A 140 -15.97 -0.59 -8.46
C LEU A 140 -17.30 0.19 -8.35
N ALA A 141 -17.29 1.50 -8.61
CA ALA A 141 -18.52 2.30 -8.62
C ALA A 141 -19.54 1.83 -9.67
N LYS A 142 -19.06 1.29 -10.80
CA LYS A 142 -19.90 0.69 -11.84
C LYS A 142 -20.41 -0.72 -11.49
N ARG A 143 -19.83 -1.39 -10.47
CA ARG A 143 -20.30 -2.70 -9.94
C ARG A 143 -21.51 -2.53 -9.02
N ALA A 144 -21.55 -1.41 -8.31
CA ALA A 144 -22.63 -1.12 -7.37
C ALA A 144 -23.96 -1.00 -8.14
N SER A 145 -24.85 -1.96 -7.90
CA SER A 145 -26.18 -2.06 -8.52
C SER A 145 -26.90 -0.69 -8.55
N PRO A 146 -27.61 -0.35 -9.64
CA PRO A 146 -28.18 0.98 -9.87
C PRO A 146 -29.25 1.45 -8.86
N GLN A 147 -29.62 0.64 -7.86
CA GLN A 147 -30.37 1.07 -6.68
C GLN A 147 -29.56 0.95 -5.38
N PRO A 148 -28.48 1.74 -5.19
CA PRO A 148 -27.74 1.75 -3.95
C PRO A 148 -28.57 2.48 -2.88
N LYS A 149 -29.00 1.76 -1.84
CA LYS A 149 -29.67 2.37 -0.68
C LYS A 149 -28.72 3.43 -0.07
N PRO A 150 -29.16 4.69 0.15
CA PRO A 150 -28.26 5.81 0.47
C PRO A 150 -27.55 5.72 1.83
N HIS A 151 -27.87 4.70 2.64
CA HIS A 151 -27.28 4.43 3.95
C HIS A 151 -26.36 3.20 3.99
N GLU A 152 -26.15 2.52 2.87
CA GLU A 152 -25.54 1.16 2.84
C GLU A 152 -24.24 1.08 2.04
N ARG A 153 -23.73 2.22 1.52
CA ARG A 153 -22.39 2.27 0.88
C ARG A 153 -21.27 2.31 1.92
N ASP A 154 -21.20 1.32 2.81
CA ASP A 154 -19.94 1.02 3.51
C ASP A 154 -18.88 0.72 2.43
N GLY A 155 -17.70 1.33 2.50
CA GLY A 155 -16.80 1.41 1.34
C GLY A 155 -16.22 0.05 0.90
N GLU A 156 -15.99 -0.09 -0.40
CA GLU A 156 -15.55 -1.34 -1.04
C GLU A 156 -14.20 -1.85 -0.52
N GLN A 157 -13.94 -3.15 -0.71
CA GLN A 157 -12.70 -3.80 -0.28
C GLN A 157 -11.71 -3.98 -1.44
N ALA A 158 -10.56 -3.32 -1.36
CA ALA A 158 -9.47 -3.47 -2.34
C ALA A 158 -8.36 -4.39 -1.81
N HIS A 159 -7.77 -5.17 -2.73
CA HIS A 159 -6.76 -6.16 -2.42
C HIS A 159 -5.53 -5.98 -3.30
N ILE A 160 -4.36 -5.86 -2.67
CA ILE A 160 -3.05 -5.90 -3.35
C ILE A 160 -2.27 -7.08 -2.80
N MET A 161 -1.58 -7.82 -3.66
CA MET A 161 -0.66 -8.89 -3.27
C MET A 161 0.75 -8.57 -3.75
N ILE A 162 1.69 -8.57 -2.81
CA ILE A 162 3.13 -8.46 -3.06
C ILE A 162 3.70 -9.87 -3.03
N VAL A 163 4.33 -10.30 -4.13
CA VAL A 163 4.89 -11.65 -4.28
C VAL A 163 6.39 -11.55 -4.51
N LEU A 164 7.16 -12.19 -3.63
CA LEU A 164 8.63 -12.22 -3.70
C LEU A 164 9.09 -13.61 -4.17
N GLY A 165 9.86 -13.68 -5.26
CA GLY A 165 10.38 -14.92 -5.81
C GLY A 165 10.90 -14.79 -7.24
N PRO A 166 11.25 -15.90 -7.92
CA PRO A 166 11.59 -15.91 -9.34
C PRO A 166 10.38 -15.70 -10.27
N SER A 167 9.17 -16.04 -9.80
CA SER A 167 7.89 -15.79 -10.48
C SER A 167 6.74 -15.84 -9.47
N VAL A 168 5.54 -15.40 -9.88
CA VAL A 168 4.31 -15.45 -9.06
C VAL A 168 3.92 -16.88 -8.64
N ASN A 169 4.14 -17.86 -9.51
CA ASN A 169 3.87 -19.27 -9.23
C ASN A 169 4.98 -19.93 -8.38
N ALA A 170 6.23 -19.46 -8.50
CA ALA A 170 7.37 -19.89 -7.70
C ALA A 170 7.66 -18.92 -6.54
N ALA A 171 6.62 -18.44 -5.86
CA ALA A 171 6.74 -17.50 -4.76
C ALA A 171 7.53 -18.09 -3.58
N ASN A 172 8.46 -17.32 -3.01
CA ASN A 172 9.10 -17.62 -1.73
C ASN A 172 8.30 -17.05 -0.56
N SER A 173 7.63 -15.90 -0.77
CA SER A 173 6.74 -15.26 0.21
C SER A 173 5.64 -14.47 -0.51
N ARG A 174 4.48 -14.35 0.13
CA ARG A 174 3.34 -13.54 -0.31
C ARG A 174 2.89 -12.66 0.85
N VAL A 175 2.64 -11.38 0.57
CA VAL A 175 2.07 -10.42 1.51
C VAL A 175 0.83 -9.79 0.89
N VAL A 176 -0.32 -9.91 1.55
CA VAL A 176 -1.60 -9.34 1.12
C VAL A 176 -1.88 -8.06 1.88
N LEU A 177 -2.17 -6.97 1.18
CA LEU A 177 -2.79 -5.78 1.74
C LEU A 177 -4.30 -5.85 1.50
N VAL A 178 -5.07 -5.78 2.57
CA VAL A 178 -6.53 -5.64 2.53
C VAL A 178 -6.88 -4.23 2.96
N LEU A 179 -7.49 -3.46 2.06
CA LEU A 179 -8.01 -2.12 2.31
C LEU A 179 -9.54 -2.21 2.37
N GLY A 180 -10.12 -2.16 3.57
CA GLY A 180 -11.57 -2.06 3.75
C GLY A 180 -12.02 -0.60 3.83
N GLY A 181 -13.17 -0.28 3.24
CA GLY A 181 -13.69 1.09 3.25
C GLY A 181 -13.11 2.01 2.17
N LEU A 182 -12.65 1.47 1.03
CA LEU A 182 -12.18 2.28 -0.09
C LEU A 182 -13.29 3.24 -0.56
N GLU A 183 -12.92 4.49 -0.79
CA GLU A 183 -13.82 5.49 -1.34
C GLU A 183 -14.14 5.18 -2.80
N VAL A 184 -15.43 5.09 -3.11
CA VAL A 184 -15.97 4.71 -4.43
C VAL A 184 -16.68 5.91 -5.05
N ARG A 185 -16.12 6.44 -6.13
CA ARG A 185 -16.60 7.64 -6.84
C ARG A 185 -17.10 7.28 -8.24
N LEU A 186 -18.30 7.75 -8.59
CA LEU A 186 -18.79 7.75 -9.97
C LEU A 186 -18.17 8.96 -10.69
N TRP A 187 -17.25 8.71 -11.62
CA TRP A 187 -16.57 9.77 -12.38
C TRP A 187 -17.54 10.61 -13.25
N GLU A 188 -18.65 10.00 -13.66
CA GLU A 188 -19.59 10.56 -14.67
C GLU A 188 -20.51 11.67 -14.15
N GLU A 189 -20.56 11.96 -12.84
CA GLU A 189 -21.44 13.01 -12.31
C GLU A 189 -20.79 14.41 -12.23
N GLN A 190 -19.49 14.55 -12.56
CA GLN A 190 -18.74 15.76 -12.18
C GLN A 190 -18.61 16.86 -13.24
N ASP A 191 -18.75 16.60 -14.55
CA ASP A 191 -18.30 17.57 -15.60
C ASP A 191 -19.30 17.99 -16.70
N ASP A 192 -20.52 17.43 -16.80
CA ASP A 192 -21.54 17.97 -17.73
C ASP A 192 -22.28 19.21 -17.20
N ARG A 193 -21.91 19.68 -15.99
CA ARG A 193 -22.35 20.98 -15.46
C ARG A 193 -21.40 22.11 -15.85
N ALA A 194 -21.03 22.15 -17.13
CA ALA A 194 -20.48 23.35 -17.75
C ALA A 194 -21.34 24.56 -17.33
N PRO A 195 -20.74 25.67 -16.88
CA PRO A 195 -21.51 26.84 -16.47
C PRO A 195 -22.22 27.45 -17.68
N GLN A 196 -23.50 27.13 -17.86
CA GLN A 196 -24.40 27.67 -18.89
C GLN A 196 -24.73 29.17 -18.69
N ASN A 197 -23.78 29.96 -18.19
CA ASN A 197 -23.88 31.40 -17.95
C ASN A 197 -22.57 32.09 -18.38
N ALA A 198 -22.30 32.02 -19.68
CA ALA A 198 -21.39 32.92 -20.38
C ALA A 198 -21.96 33.18 -21.80
N GLU A 199 -23.18 33.72 -21.84
CA GLU A 199 -23.85 34.17 -23.07
C GLU A 199 -23.15 35.44 -23.63
N ALA A 200 -22.00 35.24 -24.26
CA ALA A 200 -21.32 36.19 -25.16
C ALA A 200 -20.26 35.41 -25.95
N GLY A 201 -20.32 35.25 -27.26
CA GLY A 201 -21.08 36.02 -28.25
C GLY A 201 -20.16 36.52 -29.37
N TYR A 202 -19.31 35.64 -29.91
CA TYR A 202 -18.36 35.98 -30.97
C TYR A 202 -18.37 34.88 -32.04
N ALA A 203 -18.90 35.19 -33.22
CA ALA A 203 -18.72 34.36 -34.39
C ALA A 203 -17.30 34.58 -34.95
N SER A 204 -16.60 33.50 -35.29
CA SER A 204 -15.41 33.56 -36.12
C SER A 204 -15.41 32.36 -37.06
N GLU A 205 -15.75 32.62 -38.32
CA GLU A 205 -15.66 31.65 -39.41
C GLU A 205 -14.20 31.56 -39.92
N GLY A 206 -13.85 30.43 -40.53
CA GLY A 206 -12.55 30.20 -41.19
C GLY A 206 -11.49 29.57 -40.28
N SER A 207 -10.62 28.68 -40.75
CA SER A 207 -10.38 28.24 -42.15
C SER A 207 -9.95 26.77 -42.19
N ALA A 208 -10.42 26.04 -43.21
CA ALA A 208 -9.84 24.73 -43.53
C ALA A 208 -8.43 24.92 -44.13
N ALA A 209 -7.50 24.06 -43.70
CA ALA A 209 -6.20 23.89 -44.34
C ALA A 209 -5.84 22.40 -44.26
N ASP A 210 -5.91 21.74 -45.43
CA ASP A 210 -5.29 20.44 -45.67
C ASP A 210 -3.82 20.45 -45.26
N SER A 211 -3.34 19.31 -44.77
CA SER A 211 -1.91 19.00 -44.71
C SER A 211 -1.73 17.48 -44.69
N ASP A 212 -1.81 16.87 -45.88
CA ASP A 212 -1.03 15.66 -46.15
C ASP A 212 0.46 16.01 -45.96
N ASP A 213 1.22 15.17 -45.25
CA ASP A 213 2.70 15.14 -45.41
C ASP A 213 3.28 13.79 -44.96
N ASP A 214 3.56 12.98 -45.98
CA ASP A 214 4.63 11.98 -46.18
C ASP A 214 5.04 10.93 -45.12
N GLU A 215 5.00 9.68 -45.60
CA GLU A 215 5.65 8.50 -45.03
C GLU A 215 7.13 8.43 -45.48
N GLU A 216 8.08 8.34 -44.54
CA GLU A 216 9.49 8.03 -44.84
C GLU A 216 9.91 6.75 -44.07
N GLU A 217 10.01 5.63 -44.78
CA GLU A 217 10.60 4.39 -44.28
C GLU A 217 12.13 4.52 -44.20
N SER A 218 12.70 4.65 -43.00
CA SER A 218 14.15 4.58 -42.81
C SER A 218 14.59 3.17 -42.39
N ASP A 219 14.81 2.30 -43.37
CA ASP A 219 15.48 1.01 -43.18
C ASP A 219 16.98 1.24 -42.87
N ALA A 220 17.46 0.73 -41.74
CA ALA A 220 18.79 1.05 -41.21
C ALA A 220 19.55 -0.23 -40.81
N ASP A 221 20.34 -0.73 -41.76
CA ASP A 221 21.35 -1.78 -41.57
C ASP A 221 22.23 -1.51 -40.33
N VAL A 222 22.21 -2.42 -39.36
CA VAL A 222 23.15 -2.44 -38.24
C VAL A 222 24.12 -3.62 -38.42
N PRO A 223 25.41 -3.37 -38.70
CA PRO A 223 26.40 -4.43 -38.87
C PRO A 223 26.81 -5.09 -37.53
N PRO A 224 27.34 -6.34 -37.57
CA PRO A 224 27.65 -7.12 -36.38
C PRO A 224 29.06 -6.87 -35.80
N ASP A 225 29.22 -7.31 -34.56
CA ASP A 225 30.44 -7.68 -33.82
C ASP A 225 31.71 -6.82 -33.94
N SER A 226 32.15 -6.33 -32.78
CA SER A 226 33.55 -6.04 -32.51
C SER A 226 33.89 -6.50 -31.09
N ASP A 227 34.44 -7.71 -30.98
CA ASP A 227 35.23 -8.11 -29.81
C ASP A 227 36.43 -7.17 -29.67
N ASP A 228 36.63 -6.53 -28.52
CA ASP A 228 37.92 -5.88 -28.21
C ASP A 228 38.30 -6.01 -26.72
N GLU A 229 39.18 -6.98 -26.49
CA GLU A 229 40.35 -6.96 -25.60
C GLU A 229 40.33 -6.17 -24.28
N SER A 230 40.46 -6.95 -23.19
CA SER A 230 41.65 -6.91 -22.34
C SER A 230 42.25 -5.54 -21.97
N SER A 231 41.74 -4.92 -20.89
CA SER A 231 42.44 -3.83 -20.20
C SER A 231 42.62 -4.11 -18.70
N ALA A 232 43.74 -4.75 -18.36
CA ALA A 232 44.23 -4.81 -16.99
C ALA A 232 44.77 -3.44 -16.56
N SER A 233 44.13 -2.80 -15.57
CA SER A 233 44.60 -1.53 -15.02
C SER A 233 44.89 -1.63 -13.52
N SER A 234 46.04 -1.10 -13.14
CA SER A 234 46.69 -1.24 -11.83
C SER A 234 45.95 -0.48 -10.71
N PRO A 235 46.12 -0.89 -9.42
CA PRO A 235 45.47 -0.23 -8.30
C PRO A 235 46.06 1.18 -8.04
N PRO A 236 45.23 2.22 -7.85
CA PRO A 236 45.70 3.53 -7.40
C PRO A 236 46.10 3.51 -5.91
N LEU A 237 47.13 4.29 -5.60
CA LEU A 237 47.81 4.31 -4.30
C LEU A 237 47.01 5.05 -3.20
N SER A 238 47.16 4.55 -1.97
CA SER A 238 46.59 5.07 -0.73
C SER A 238 46.86 6.57 -0.50
N ARG A 239 45.81 7.34 -0.16
CA ARG A 239 45.93 8.67 0.48
C ARG A 239 44.76 8.98 1.41
N SER A 240 45.03 8.91 2.71
CA SER A 240 44.35 9.69 3.77
C SER A 240 45.21 10.94 4.06
N PRO A 241 44.68 12.05 4.62
CA PRO A 241 44.27 12.07 6.03
C PRO A 241 42.99 12.86 6.35
N SER A 242 42.51 12.68 7.58
CA SER A 242 41.31 13.31 8.17
C SER A 242 41.43 14.82 8.41
N PRO A 243 40.32 15.56 8.40
CA PRO A 243 40.14 16.79 9.17
C PRO A 243 39.41 16.53 10.51
N SER A 244 39.85 17.23 11.56
CA SER A 244 39.30 17.15 12.93
C SER A 244 37.95 17.87 13.08
N PRO A 245 37.05 17.42 13.98
CA PRO A 245 35.82 18.15 14.29
C PRO A 245 36.09 19.37 15.20
N SER A 246 35.81 20.57 14.71
CA SER A 246 35.80 21.79 15.53
C SER A 246 34.50 21.90 16.32
N ALA A 247 34.61 21.97 17.65
CA ALA A 247 33.47 22.20 18.52
C ALA A 247 33.06 23.69 18.51
N PHE A 248 31.84 23.97 18.05
CA PHE A 248 31.16 25.24 18.29
C PHE A 248 29.78 25.00 18.90
N ALA A 249 29.70 25.17 20.21
CA ALA A 249 28.42 25.32 20.89
C ALA A 249 27.84 26.70 20.54
N SER A 250 26.64 26.70 19.95
CA SER A 250 25.86 27.92 19.69
C SER A 250 24.47 27.76 20.31
N SER A 251 24.18 28.62 21.28
CA SER A 251 22.93 28.63 22.04
C SER A 251 21.72 28.95 21.16
N PRO A 252 20.54 28.34 21.39
CA PRO A 252 19.31 28.75 20.74
C PRO A 252 18.80 30.10 21.29
N PRO A 253 18.29 31.01 20.44
CA PRO A 253 17.65 32.24 20.88
C PRO A 253 16.24 31.99 21.45
N SER A 254 15.81 32.87 22.36
CA SER A 254 14.55 32.75 23.11
C SER A 254 13.29 32.88 22.24
N SER A 255 12.29 32.03 22.52
CA SER A 255 10.96 32.12 21.90
C SER A 255 10.22 33.42 22.28
N PRO A 256 9.55 34.11 21.34
CA PRO A 256 8.61 35.18 21.66
C PRO A 256 7.30 34.63 22.24
N ALA A 257 6.68 35.38 23.16
CA ALA A 257 5.43 35.00 23.80
C ALA A 257 4.21 35.16 22.87
N PRO A 258 3.15 34.33 23.02
CA PRO A 258 1.92 34.46 22.24
C PRO A 258 1.07 35.67 22.70
N PRO A 259 0.37 36.36 21.79
CA PRO A 259 -0.48 37.50 22.12
C PRO A 259 -1.81 37.08 22.78
N THR A 260 -2.25 37.89 23.75
CA THR A 260 -3.50 37.74 24.49
C THR A 260 -4.73 37.96 23.60
N PRO A 261 -5.78 37.11 23.67
CA PRO A 261 -7.00 37.30 22.89
C PRO A 261 -7.91 38.40 23.49
N VAL A 262 -8.38 39.30 22.62
CA VAL A 262 -9.40 40.32 22.95
C VAL A 262 -10.82 39.73 22.90
N PRO A 263 -11.75 40.15 23.78
CA PRO A 263 -13.11 39.61 23.82
C PRO A 263 -13.97 40.12 22.65
N ARG A 264 -14.62 39.20 21.92
CA ARG A 264 -15.57 39.54 20.85
C ARG A 264 -16.94 39.90 21.43
N SER A 265 -17.53 40.97 20.91
CA SER A 265 -18.82 41.50 21.32
C SER A 265 -20.00 40.68 20.80
N HIS A 266 -21.10 40.69 21.56
CA HIS A 266 -22.34 40.02 21.21
C HIS A 266 -23.15 40.84 20.19
N PHE A 267 -23.30 40.32 18.97
CA PHE A 267 -24.31 40.83 18.03
C PHE A 267 -25.54 39.91 18.02
N LYS A 268 -26.68 40.44 18.46
CA LYS A 268 -28.00 39.84 18.27
C LYS A 268 -28.51 40.16 16.85
N PRO A 269 -28.84 39.16 16.02
CA PRO A 269 -29.69 39.38 14.85
C PRO A 269 -31.12 39.67 15.31
N SER A 270 -31.74 40.72 14.78
CA SER A 270 -33.14 41.04 15.05
C SER A 270 -34.06 40.12 14.25
N ALA A 271 -35.11 39.61 14.88
CA ALA A 271 -36.19 38.92 14.18
C ALA A 271 -37.05 39.93 13.39
N LEU A 272 -37.56 39.50 12.23
CA LEU A 272 -38.64 40.15 11.48
C LEU A 272 -39.60 39.08 10.94
N PRO A 273 -40.87 39.44 10.65
CA PRO A 273 -42.00 38.52 10.80
C PRO A 273 -42.38 37.73 9.54
N LEU A 274 -43.27 36.77 9.75
CA LEU A 274 -43.88 35.91 8.74
C LEU A 274 -44.66 36.72 7.70
N SER A 275 -44.62 36.26 6.45
CA SER A 275 -45.61 36.58 5.43
C SER A 275 -46.20 35.26 4.91
N ASP A 276 -47.46 35.00 5.24
CA ASP A 276 -48.18 33.84 4.73
C ASP A 276 -48.44 34.00 3.22
N SER A 277 -48.05 33.00 2.43
CA SER A 277 -48.45 32.89 1.02
C SER A 277 -48.63 31.42 0.65
N PRO A 278 -49.87 30.96 0.37
CA PRO A 278 -50.15 29.56 0.10
C PRO A 278 -49.89 29.23 -1.36
N ASN A 279 -48.71 28.71 -1.68
CA ASN A 279 -48.42 28.18 -3.02
C ASN A 279 -47.93 26.71 -2.93
N PRO A 280 -48.72 25.72 -3.38
CA PRO A 280 -48.41 24.32 -3.17
C PRO A 280 -47.44 23.74 -4.22
N ARG A 281 -46.57 22.82 -3.77
CA ARG A 281 -45.82 21.85 -4.60
C ARG A 281 -44.71 22.39 -5.52
N SER A 282 -43.70 22.99 -4.90
CA SER A 282 -42.31 22.76 -5.29
C SER A 282 -41.52 22.41 -4.03
N THR A 283 -41.18 21.14 -3.84
CA THR A 283 -40.30 20.74 -2.73
C THR A 283 -38.96 21.45 -2.93
N PRO A 284 -38.50 22.29 -1.99
CA PRO A 284 -37.20 22.93 -2.14
C PRO A 284 -36.15 21.83 -2.22
N ILE A 285 -35.40 21.81 -3.32
CA ILE A 285 -34.20 20.98 -3.44
C ILE A 285 -33.29 21.47 -2.33
N LEU A 286 -33.23 20.70 -1.23
CA LEU A 286 -32.35 20.98 -0.11
C LEU A 286 -30.93 20.94 -0.68
N TYR A 287 -30.34 22.13 -0.84
CA TYR A 287 -28.95 22.28 -1.22
C TYR A 287 -28.12 21.50 -0.20
N ARG A 288 -27.69 20.30 -0.61
CA ARG A 288 -26.67 19.55 0.11
C ARG A 288 -25.48 20.51 0.21
N PRO A 289 -25.07 20.93 1.42
CA PRO A 289 -23.92 21.82 1.53
C PRO A 289 -22.76 21.15 0.80
N ALA A 290 -22.08 21.91 -0.06
CA ALA A 290 -20.93 21.38 -0.80
C ALA A 290 -19.98 20.73 0.20
N PRO A 291 -19.46 19.51 -0.08
CA PRO A 291 -18.56 18.84 0.85
C PRO A 291 -17.42 19.80 1.16
N SER A 292 -17.23 20.11 2.44
CA SER A 292 -16.21 21.06 2.88
C SER A 292 -14.87 20.59 2.35
N GLU A 293 -14.26 21.36 1.47
CA GLU A 293 -12.94 21.09 0.90
C GLU A 293 -11.95 20.93 2.07
N GLN A 294 -11.56 19.69 2.36
CA GLN A 294 -10.51 19.42 3.33
C GLN A 294 -9.26 20.12 2.82
N SER A 295 -8.59 20.88 3.69
CA SER A 295 -7.40 21.58 3.27
C SER A 295 -6.34 20.57 2.83
N HIS A 296 -5.63 20.81 1.73
CA HIS A 296 -4.51 19.94 1.32
C HIS A 296 -3.49 19.73 2.46
N ALA A 297 -3.31 20.71 3.36
CA ALA A 297 -2.45 20.56 4.54
C ALA A 297 -2.99 19.52 5.56
N GLU A 298 -4.32 19.40 5.68
CA GLU A 298 -5.01 18.42 6.51
C GLU A 298 -4.95 17.01 5.89
N GLU A 299 -5.17 16.88 4.58
CA GLU A 299 -4.97 15.62 3.86
C GLU A 299 -3.53 15.11 4.02
N GLN A 300 -2.53 15.97 3.80
CA GLN A 300 -1.11 15.62 3.98
C GLN A 300 -0.77 15.25 5.44
N HIS A 301 -1.47 15.81 6.42
CA HIS A 301 -1.35 15.38 7.82
C HIS A 301 -1.94 13.98 8.03
N HIS A 302 -3.12 13.71 7.46
CA HIS A 302 -3.79 12.40 7.52
C HIS A 302 -2.97 11.29 6.86
N LEU A 303 -2.40 11.52 5.67
CA LEU A 303 -1.52 10.56 4.99
C LEU A 303 -0.33 10.17 5.88
N ARG A 304 0.40 11.15 6.44
CA ARG A 304 1.54 10.90 7.33
C ARG A 304 1.14 10.20 8.64
N ALA A 305 -0.05 10.47 9.16
CA ALA A 305 -0.57 9.80 10.34
C ALA A 305 -0.88 8.32 10.05
N ALA A 306 -1.49 8.03 8.89
CA ALA A 306 -1.76 6.68 8.42
C ALA A 306 -0.48 5.88 8.17
N GLU A 307 0.53 6.46 7.49
CA GLU A 307 1.85 5.83 7.29
C GLU A 307 2.55 5.48 8.60
N ARG A 308 2.58 6.42 9.57
CA ARG A 308 3.18 6.18 10.89
C ARG A 308 2.46 5.09 11.67
N LEU A 309 1.13 5.03 11.56
CA LEU A 309 0.32 3.98 12.16
C LEU A 309 0.65 2.61 11.54
N LEU A 310 0.73 2.53 10.21
CA LEU A 310 1.15 1.33 9.48
C LEU A 310 2.56 0.87 9.90
N ALA A 311 3.54 1.76 9.87
CA ALA A 311 4.92 1.46 10.25
C ALA A 311 5.03 0.94 11.69
N ARG A 312 4.26 1.52 12.63
CA ARG A 312 4.20 1.05 14.02
C ARG A 312 3.52 -0.33 14.13
N THR A 313 2.43 -0.54 13.41
CA THR A 313 1.71 -1.83 13.38
C THR A 313 2.60 -2.95 12.84
N LEU A 314 3.37 -2.68 11.77
CA LEU A 314 4.37 -3.60 11.23
C LEU A 314 5.52 -3.86 12.21
N ALA A 315 6.06 -2.81 12.86
CA ALA A 315 7.12 -2.97 13.85
C ALA A 315 6.71 -3.85 15.04
N ASN A 316 5.47 -3.72 15.51
CA ASN A 316 4.90 -4.58 16.55
C ASN A 316 4.77 -6.03 16.07
N ALA A 317 4.26 -6.24 14.85
CA ALA A 317 4.12 -7.57 14.24
C ALA A 317 5.45 -8.30 14.01
N CYS A 318 6.53 -7.56 13.78
CA CYS A 318 7.88 -8.12 13.67
C CYS A 318 8.47 -8.56 15.02
N ALA A 319 7.89 -8.17 16.16
CA ALA A 319 8.34 -8.60 17.48
C ALA A 319 7.71 -9.93 17.95
N GLU A 320 6.79 -10.52 17.18
CA GLU A 320 6.08 -11.76 17.55
C GLU A 320 6.96 -13.02 17.39
N GLU A 321 6.96 -13.88 18.41
CA GLU A 321 7.85 -15.05 18.50
C GLU A 321 7.61 -16.14 17.43
N GLU A 322 6.44 -16.18 16.76
CA GLU A 322 6.15 -17.15 15.67
C GLU A 322 6.83 -16.76 14.32
N GLY A 323 7.90 -15.96 14.38
CA GLY A 323 8.73 -15.58 13.23
C GLY A 323 8.20 -14.39 12.41
N GLY A 324 7.17 -13.70 12.89
CA GLY A 324 6.63 -12.44 12.39
C GLY A 324 6.46 -12.35 10.86
N MET A 325 6.66 -11.14 10.32
CA MET A 325 6.83 -10.88 8.89
C MET A 325 8.31 -10.86 8.44
N SER A 326 9.28 -10.92 9.35
CA SER A 326 10.71 -10.68 9.05
C SER A 326 11.46 -11.93 8.59
N SER A 327 10.85 -12.80 7.79
CA SER A 327 11.55 -13.94 7.19
C SER A 327 12.58 -13.43 6.19
N GLU A 328 13.87 -13.52 6.54
CA GLU A 328 14.96 -13.15 5.65
C GLU A 328 14.94 -14.01 4.39
N LEU A 329 14.91 -13.37 3.22
CA LEU A 329 14.96 -14.02 1.92
C LEU A 329 16.17 -13.50 1.16
N ALA A 330 16.80 -14.35 0.35
CA ALA A 330 17.73 -13.88 -0.65
C ALA A 330 17.05 -12.83 -1.57
N PRO A 331 17.78 -11.85 -2.12
CA PRO A 331 17.22 -10.90 -3.06
C PRO A 331 16.62 -11.59 -4.30
N THR A 332 15.36 -11.29 -4.60
CA THR A 332 14.56 -11.89 -5.69
C THR A 332 13.78 -10.83 -6.48
N GLN A 333 12.95 -11.24 -7.43
CA GLN A 333 12.03 -10.32 -8.08
C GLN A 333 10.83 -10.06 -7.17
N ALA A 334 10.33 -8.83 -7.19
CA ALA A 334 9.11 -8.43 -6.51
C ALA A 334 8.03 -8.14 -7.56
N HIS A 335 6.94 -8.90 -7.50
CA HIS A 335 5.76 -8.71 -8.33
C HIS A 335 4.66 -8.05 -7.49
N VAL A 336 3.99 -7.04 -8.06
CA VAL A 336 2.84 -6.37 -7.44
C VAL A 336 1.60 -6.75 -8.24
N LEU A 337 0.61 -7.30 -7.56
CA LEU A 337 -0.66 -7.74 -8.13
C LEU A 337 -1.81 -6.98 -7.49
N LEU A 338 -2.84 -6.66 -8.27
CA LEU A 338 -4.06 -5.99 -7.86
C LEU A 338 -5.26 -6.90 -8.17
N ARG A 339 -6.22 -7.05 -7.25
CA ARG A 339 -7.52 -7.67 -7.55
C ARG A 339 -8.49 -6.57 -7.98
N ALA A 340 -9.04 -6.65 -9.19
CA ALA A 340 -9.92 -5.64 -9.77
C ALA A 340 -10.95 -6.28 -10.74
N PRO A 341 -12.09 -5.62 -11.01
CA PRO A 341 -13.07 -6.11 -11.99
C PRO A 341 -12.43 -6.33 -13.37
N ARG A 342 -12.99 -7.23 -14.17
CA ARG A 342 -12.47 -7.54 -15.52
C ARG A 342 -12.50 -6.33 -16.47
N ARG A 343 -13.46 -5.41 -16.31
CA ARG A 343 -13.49 -4.11 -17.03
C ARG A 343 -12.50 -3.05 -16.54
N PHE A 344 -11.76 -3.30 -15.45
CA PHE A 344 -10.69 -2.38 -15.04
C PHE A 344 -9.70 -2.26 -16.21
N ALA A 345 -9.23 -1.06 -16.49
CA ALA A 345 -8.28 -0.83 -17.58
C ALA A 345 -7.29 0.24 -17.14
N HIS A 346 -6.00 -0.05 -17.21
CA HIS A 346 -4.95 0.91 -16.85
C HIS A 346 -3.65 0.53 -17.56
N PRO A 347 -2.95 1.46 -18.25
CA PRO A 347 -1.82 1.12 -19.13
C PRO A 347 -0.64 0.42 -18.42
N ALA A 348 -0.45 0.70 -17.14
CA ALA A 348 0.58 0.07 -16.30
C ALA A 348 0.25 -1.33 -15.76
N TRP A 349 -0.93 -1.91 -16.08
CA TRP A 349 -1.35 -3.22 -15.57
C TRP A 349 -1.79 -4.15 -16.69
N THR A 350 -1.41 -5.43 -16.60
CA THR A 350 -1.82 -6.50 -17.51
C THR A 350 -2.77 -7.47 -16.79
N PRO A 351 -3.92 -7.86 -17.37
CA PRO A 351 -4.82 -8.84 -16.76
C PRO A 351 -4.19 -10.24 -16.75
N ARG A 352 -4.41 -11.00 -15.68
CA ARG A 352 -3.82 -12.33 -15.44
C ARG A 352 -4.88 -13.36 -15.05
N GLN A 353 -5.90 -13.52 -15.88
CA GLN A 353 -7.02 -14.47 -15.67
C GLN A 353 -6.55 -15.90 -15.36
N MET A 354 -5.44 -16.35 -15.97
CA MET A 354 -4.82 -17.66 -15.71
C MET A 354 -4.35 -17.87 -14.26
N TRP A 355 -4.24 -16.81 -13.46
CA TRP A 355 -3.86 -16.88 -12.05
C TRP A 355 -5.06 -16.73 -11.10
N THR A 356 -6.25 -16.35 -11.58
CA THR A 356 -7.40 -16.01 -10.73
C THR A 356 -7.74 -17.13 -9.76
N SER A 357 -8.13 -18.33 -10.21
CA SER A 357 -8.48 -19.44 -9.30
C SER A 357 -7.40 -19.76 -8.24
N ALA A 358 -6.11 -19.76 -8.61
CA ALA A 358 -5.04 -20.09 -7.67
C ALA A 358 -4.79 -19.00 -6.62
N LEU A 359 -4.90 -17.73 -7.01
CA LEU A 359 -4.72 -16.59 -6.11
C LEU A 359 -5.98 -16.30 -5.30
N GLU A 360 -7.18 -16.52 -5.84
CA GLU A 360 -8.45 -16.46 -5.10
C GLU A 360 -8.50 -17.50 -3.98
N HIS A 361 -8.08 -18.75 -4.22
CA HIS A 361 -7.96 -19.74 -3.14
C HIS A 361 -6.94 -19.31 -2.08
N THR A 362 -5.83 -18.69 -2.48
CA THR A 362 -4.80 -18.17 -1.55
C THR A 362 -5.34 -17.00 -0.72
N LEU A 363 -6.09 -16.09 -1.34
CA LEU A 363 -6.73 -14.94 -0.69
C LEU A 363 -7.85 -15.40 0.26
N SER A 364 -8.71 -16.33 -0.18
CA SER A 364 -9.80 -16.88 0.63
C SER A 364 -9.27 -17.61 1.86
N ASP A 365 -8.28 -18.51 1.70
CA ASP A 365 -7.64 -19.18 2.84
C ASP A 365 -7.00 -18.13 3.80
N PHE A 366 -6.37 -17.06 3.28
CA PHE A 366 -5.84 -15.95 4.09
C PHE A 366 -6.92 -15.15 4.83
N LEU A 367 -8.02 -14.76 4.18
CA LEU A 367 -9.12 -13.98 4.77
C LEU A 367 -9.85 -14.77 5.86
N LEU A 368 -9.95 -16.09 5.71
CA LEU A 368 -10.48 -17.01 6.72
C LEU A 368 -9.50 -17.20 7.89
N ASP A 369 -8.22 -17.49 7.62
CA ASP A 369 -7.22 -17.74 8.67
C ASP A 369 -6.92 -16.48 9.50
N SER A 370 -6.92 -15.30 8.87
CA SER A 370 -6.79 -14.00 9.53
C SER A 370 -8.02 -13.63 10.37
N GLY A 371 -9.19 -14.22 10.10
CA GLY A 371 -10.46 -13.86 10.71
C GLY A 371 -11.06 -12.57 10.18
N ILE A 372 -10.62 -12.06 9.01
CA ILE A 372 -11.20 -10.89 8.33
C ILE A 372 -12.57 -11.25 7.74
N ALA A 373 -12.67 -12.38 7.04
CA ALA A 373 -13.95 -12.92 6.58
C ALA A 373 -14.76 -13.51 7.75
N SER A 374 -16.09 -13.40 7.70
CA SER A 374 -16.99 -14.29 8.44
C SER A 374 -17.00 -15.67 7.79
N VAL A 375 -17.09 -16.72 8.62
CA VAL A 375 -17.56 -18.02 8.14
C VAL A 375 -19.09 -17.96 8.20
N PRO A 376 -19.83 -18.25 7.10
CA PRO A 376 -21.28 -18.31 7.13
C PRO A 376 -21.77 -19.23 8.24
N GLU A 377 -22.68 -18.76 9.10
CA GLU A 377 -23.06 -19.51 10.31
C GLU A 377 -23.73 -20.87 10.02
N ALA A 378 -24.26 -21.05 8.79
CA ALA A 378 -24.90 -22.27 8.32
C ALA A 378 -24.04 -23.55 8.45
N ASP A 379 -22.71 -23.44 8.30
CA ASP A 379 -21.80 -24.60 8.30
C ASP A 379 -21.20 -24.94 9.68
N VAL A 380 -21.46 -24.14 10.72
CA VAL A 380 -20.81 -24.26 12.04
C VAL A 380 -21.06 -25.62 12.71
N ASN A 381 -22.16 -26.30 12.37
CA ASN A 381 -22.49 -27.62 12.93
C ASN A 381 -21.66 -28.78 12.35
N ASN A 382 -20.96 -28.62 11.22
CA ASN A 382 -20.29 -29.73 10.53
C ASN A 382 -18.75 -29.71 10.63
N THR A 383 -18.29 -30.18 11.80
CA THR A 383 -16.96 -30.75 12.05
C THR A 383 -15.77 -29.80 12.10
N SER A 384 -15.26 -29.62 13.32
CA SER A 384 -13.95 -29.03 13.66
C SER A 384 -12.75 -29.90 13.24
N LYS A 385 -12.82 -30.56 12.07
CA LYS A 385 -11.68 -31.24 11.45
C LYS A 385 -10.63 -30.18 11.12
N LYS A 386 -9.61 -30.07 11.99
CA LYS A 386 -8.41 -29.27 11.79
C LYS A 386 -8.02 -29.33 10.31
N ARG A 387 -8.22 -28.23 9.56
CA ARG A 387 -7.66 -28.08 8.22
C ARG A 387 -6.16 -28.28 8.37
N SER A 388 -5.66 -29.40 7.85
CA SER A 388 -4.24 -29.72 7.93
C SER A 388 -3.47 -28.58 7.28
N ARG A 389 -2.63 -27.86 8.05
CA ARG A 389 -1.86 -26.70 7.57
C ARG A 389 -1.16 -27.13 6.26
N ARG A 390 -1.65 -26.63 5.12
CA ARG A 390 -1.17 -27.06 3.80
C ARG A 390 0.30 -26.68 3.68
N LYS A 391 1.13 -27.64 3.27
CA LYS A 391 2.58 -27.44 3.09
C LYS A 391 2.82 -26.60 1.83
N GLY A 392 2.74 -25.27 1.98
CA GLY A 392 2.85 -24.29 0.90
C GLY A 392 3.49 -22.99 1.36
N VAL A 393 3.55 -22.02 0.44
CA VAL A 393 4.14 -20.69 0.67
C VAL A 393 3.32 -19.95 1.74
N LYS A 394 3.96 -19.53 2.83
CA LYS A 394 3.31 -18.72 3.87
C LYS A 394 2.81 -17.42 3.25
N THR A 395 1.50 -17.19 3.36
CA THR A 395 0.86 -15.94 2.96
C THR A 395 0.61 -15.13 4.23
N GLU A 396 1.27 -13.98 4.29
CA GLU A 396 1.12 -13.00 5.35
C GLU A 396 0.28 -11.83 4.83
N GLY A 397 -0.04 -10.85 5.68
CA GLY A 397 -0.74 -9.68 5.23
C GLY A 397 -1.03 -8.66 6.31
N VAL A 398 -1.63 -7.55 5.91
CA VAL A 398 -2.03 -6.43 6.76
C VAL A 398 -3.46 -6.04 6.42
N PHE A 399 -4.27 -5.84 7.45
CA PHE A 399 -5.61 -5.27 7.32
C PHE A 399 -5.60 -3.79 7.67
N VAL A 400 -6.09 -2.94 6.76
CA VAL A 400 -6.38 -1.54 7.02
C VAL A 400 -7.88 -1.34 6.84
N GLY A 401 -8.56 -0.89 7.90
CA GLY A 401 -9.96 -0.49 7.85
C GLY A 401 -10.15 0.95 8.34
N CYS A 402 -11.39 1.43 8.25
CA CYS A 402 -11.83 2.74 8.68
C CYS A 402 -12.82 2.66 9.85
N GLN A 403 -13.09 3.78 10.51
CA GLN A 403 -14.19 3.85 11.47
C GLN A 403 -15.51 3.63 10.70
N GLY A 404 -16.28 2.63 11.12
CA GLY A 404 -17.53 2.28 10.44
C GLY A 404 -17.39 1.28 9.28
N THR A 405 -16.20 0.77 8.94
CA THR A 405 -16.08 -0.36 8.01
C THR A 405 -16.76 -1.60 8.60
N ARG A 406 -18.02 -1.84 8.24
CA ARG A 406 -18.69 -3.11 8.49
C ARG A 406 -18.14 -4.17 7.54
N ARG A 407 -18.19 -5.43 7.97
CA ARG A 407 -17.96 -6.56 7.07
C ARG A 407 -19.19 -6.68 6.18
N MET A 408 -19.05 -6.32 4.91
CA MET A 408 -20.04 -6.69 3.91
C MET A 408 -19.90 -8.17 3.62
N GLU A 409 -21.01 -8.88 3.68
CA GLU A 409 -21.11 -10.24 3.15
C GLU A 409 -21.49 -10.07 1.67
N GLU A 410 -20.58 -10.46 0.79
CA GLU A 410 -20.66 -10.19 -0.64
C GLU A 410 -21.62 -11.21 -1.29
N GLU A 411 -22.89 -10.81 -1.48
CA GLU A 411 -23.88 -11.64 -2.16
C GLU A 411 -23.53 -11.73 -3.66
N GLU A 412 -22.97 -12.87 -4.09
CA GLU A 412 -22.50 -13.11 -5.47
C GLU A 412 -23.63 -13.45 -6.48
N GLU A 413 -24.91 -13.30 -6.11
CA GLU A 413 -26.02 -13.68 -6.99
C GLU A 413 -26.19 -12.72 -8.18
N GLY A 414 -25.71 -13.15 -9.35
CA GLY A 414 -26.04 -12.56 -10.66
C GLY A 414 -25.13 -11.43 -11.14
N GLN A 415 -23.87 -11.36 -10.68
CA GLN A 415 -22.88 -10.41 -11.19
C GLN A 415 -22.57 -10.65 -12.68
N GLU A 416 -22.37 -9.57 -13.44
CA GLU A 416 -22.04 -9.64 -14.87
C GLU A 416 -20.61 -10.19 -15.08
N GLU A 417 -20.30 -10.80 -16.23
CA GLU A 417 -18.94 -11.31 -16.52
C GLU A 417 -17.87 -10.20 -16.44
N GLU A 418 -18.26 -8.94 -16.68
CA GLU A 418 -17.39 -7.78 -16.57
C GLU A 418 -17.11 -7.34 -15.12
N ASP A 419 -17.96 -7.74 -14.16
CA ASP A 419 -17.78 -7.58 -12.72
C ASP A 419 -16.86 -8.64 -12.10
N GLU A 420 -16.57 -9.74 -12.81
CA GLU A 420 -15.70 -10.80 -12.32
C GLU A 420 -14.36 -10.21 -11.85
N MET A 421 -14.05 -10.40 -10.56
CA MET A 421 -12.84 -9.89 -9.95
C MET A 421 -11.65 -10.79 -10.32
N ILE A 422 -10.73 -10.26 -11.12
CA ILE A 422 -9.54 -10.96 -11.60
C ILE A 422 -8.26 -10.31 -11.05
N TRP A 423 -7.14 -11.03 -11.16
CA TRP A 423 -5.84 -10.48 -10.82
C TRP A 423 -5.20 -9.77 -12.00
N TRP A 424 -4.65 -8.59 -11.71
CA TRP A 424 -3.89 -7.75 -12.60
C TRP A 424 -2.45 -7.70 -12.11
N SER A 425 -1.48 -7.77 -13.01
CA SER A 425 -0.05 -7.63 -12.70
C SER A 425 0.43 -6.26 -13.12
N TRP A 426 1.18 -5.58 -12.25
CA TRP A 426 1.91 -4.38 -12.65
C TRP A 426 2.96 -4.75 -13.72
N ASN A 427 3.16 -3.85 -14.69
CA ASN A 427 4.02 -4.08 -15.85
C ASN A 427 5.50 -3.75 -15.59
N GLY A 428 5.79 -3.00 -14.52
CA GLY A 428 7.17 -2.68 -14.14
C GLY A 428 7.90 -3.85 -13.46
N ARG A 429 9.21 -3.69 -13.28
CA ARG A 429 10.09 -4.71 -12.70
C ARG A 429 10.83 -4.17 -11.50
N LEU A 430 10.70 -4.86 -10.36
CA LEU A 430 11.46 -4.59 -9.15
C LEU A 430 12.28 -5.82 -8.81
N VAL A 431 13.57 -5.62 -8.53
CA VAL A 431 14.51 -6.68 -8.16
C VAL A 431 15.25 -6.25 -6.92
N GLY A 432 15.22 -7.07 -5.88
CA GLY A 432 15.96 -6.82 -4.66
C GLY A 432 17.48 -6.88 -4.87
N PHE A 433 18.23 -6.32 -3.94
CA PHE A 433 19.67 -6.47 -3.86
C PHE A 433 20.18 -6.39 -2.42
N SER A 434 21.26 -7.10 -2.12
CA SER A 434 21.95 -7.14 -0.83
C SER A 434 23.24 -6.31 -0.81
N ASP A 435 23.88 -6.14 -1.97
CA ASP A 435 25.19 -5.50 -2.08
C ASP A 435 25.05 -3.99 -1.98
N TRP A 436 25.73 -3.36 -1.00
CA TRP A 436 25.77 -1.91 -0.83
C TRP A 436 27.20 -1.37 -0.95
#